data_AF-A0A6G3MJR2-F1
#
_entry.id   AF-A0A6G3MJR2-F1
#
_cell.length_a   1.000
_cell.length_b   1.000
_cell.length_c   1.000
_cell.angle_alpha   90.00
_cell.angle_beta   90.00
_cell.angle_gamma   90.00
#
_symmetry.space_group_name_H-M   'P 1'
#
loop_
_entity.id
_entity.type
_entity.pdbx_description
1 polymer ?
#
loop_
_entity_poly.entity_id
_entity_poly.type
_entity_poly.pdbx_seq_one_letter_code
_entity_poly.pdbx_strand_id
1 'polypeptide(L)'
;FFCTPNSEFLSFSAPHMDCIYWVRRDSYLPIGSHGLKAVTKAKLLYNPVEVDPEEICPMASDNPEILANYAISDAVATYYLYMQYVHPFIYALCTIIPMKPDEVLRKGSGTLCEALLMTQAFFANIIYPNKQIFETEKFTKSGHLLESETYVGGHVEAIESGIFRADLPYRFKIDKDMVLNLEEEVKQSLEYTITHEYKKSLSEISNLDETILKIRESLQKFRLNIYRN
;
A
#
# COMPACT_ATOMS: atom_id res chain seq x y z
N PHE A 1 16.88 -28.29 7.90
CA PHE A 1 17.02 -26.97 7.25
C PHE A 1 18.47 -26.77 6.85
N PHE A 2 18.74 -26.11 5.73
CA PHE A 2 20.07 -25.69 5.30
C PHE A 2 20.12 -24.15 5.25
N CYS A 3 21.30 -23.58 5.49
CA CYS A 3 21.51 -22.13 5.49
C CYS A 3 21.96 -21.68 4.09
N THR A 4 21.33 -20.63 3.56
CA THR A 4 21.70 -20.01 2.28
C THR A 4 22.82 -18.96 2.46
N PRO A 5 23.49 -18.53 1.39
CA PRO A 5 24.46 -17.42 1.47
C PRO A 5 23.88 -16.11 2.02
N ASN A 6 22.56 -15.92 1.90
CA ASN A 6 21.84 -14.77 2.45
C ASN A 6 21.46 -14.96 3.94
N SER A 7 22.02 -15.98 4.61
CA SER A 7 21.70 -16.35 6.00
C SER A 7 20.24 -16.77 6.21
N GLU A 8 19.61 -17.35 5.19
CA GLU A 8 18.22 -17.83 5.29
C GLU A 8 18.20 -19.34 5.55
N PHE A 9 17.35 -19.81 6.47
CA PHE A 9 17.18 -21.23 6.71
C PHE A 9 16.02 -21.79 5.88
N LEU A 10 16.30 -22.74 4.98
CA LEU A 10 15.33 -23.36 4.07
C LEU A 10 15.30 -24.88 4.23
N SER A 11 14.23 -25.53 3.75
CA SER A 11 14.08 -26.98 3.78
C SER A 11 13.37 -27.45 2.52
N PHE A 12 13.67 -28.69 2.09
CA PHE A 12 13.01 -29.29 0.93
C PHE A 12 11.56 -29.71 1.23
N SER A 13 11.29 -30.15 2.46
CA SER A 13 9.99 -30.76 2.81
C SER A 13 9.01 -29.79 3.44
N ALA A 14 9.48 -28.65 3.95
CA ALA A 14 8.64 -27.68 4.65
C ALA A 14 9.12 -26.24 4.34
N PRO A 15 8.24 -25.36 3.82
CA PRO A 15 8.61 -23.97 3.59
C PRO A 15 8.81 -23.25 4.92
N HIS A 16 9.91 -22.52 5.05
CA HIS A 16 10.15 -21.66 6.20
C HIS A 16 9.47 -20.30 5.96
N MET A 17 8.37 -20.06 6.66
CA MET A 17 7.53 -18.86 6.50
C MET A 17 7.90 -17.78 7.52
N ASP A 18 9.00 -17.08 7.27
CA ASP A 18 9.44 -15.99 8.14
C ASP A 18 8.58 -14.73 7.91
N CYS A 19 7.74 -14.43 8.91
CA CYS A 19 6.78 -13.33 8.84
C CYS A 19 7.43 -11.96 8.66
N ILE A 20 8.71 -11.78 9.01
CA ILE A 20 9.39 -10.48 8.87
C ILE A 20 9.49 -10.03 7.41
N TYR A 21 9.59 -10.98 6.47
CA TYR A 21 9.63 -10.65 5.04
C TYR A 21 8.30 -10.07 4.57
N TRP A 22 7.19 -10.67 5.01
CA TRP A 22 5.85 -10.12 4.75
C TRP A 22 5.67 -8.76 5.43
N VAL A 23 6.15 -8.61 6.68
CA VAL A 23 6.08 -7.33 7.39
C VAL A 23 6.78 -6.23 6.61
N ARG A 24 8.01 -6.48 6.14
CA ARG A 24 8.79 -5.48 5.41
C ARG A 24 8.23 -5.15 4.04
N ARG A 25 7.72 -6.15 3.31
CA ARG A 25 7.32 -6.00 1.91
C ARG A 25 5.85 -5.61 1.74
N ASP A 26 4.96 -6.26 2.49
CA ASP A 26 3.52 -6.30 2.18
C ASP A 26 2.62 -5.75 3.30
N SER A 27 3.15 -5.45 4.49
CA SER A 27 2.30 -5.01 5.60
C SER A 27 1.83 -3.54 5.50
N TYR A 28 2.50 -2.75 4.66
CA TYR A 28 2.36 -1.28 4.57
C TYR A 28 2.61 -0.53 5.90
N LEU A 29 3.29 -1.17 6.86
CA LEU A 29 3.69 -0.51 8.09
C LEU A 29 4.94 0.36 7.87
N PRO A 30 5.05 1.51 8.55
CA PRO A 30 6.26 2.32 8.52
C PRO A 30 7.42 1.52 9.11
N ILE A 31 8.64 1.81 8.63
CA ILE A 31 9.85 1.05 8.99
C ILE A 31 10.07 1.00 10.52
N GLY A 32 9.78 2.09 11.23
CA GLY A 32 9.86 2.15 12.69
C GLY A 32 8.84 1.27 13.45
N SER A 33 7.93 0.61 12.75
CA SER A 33 6.87 -0.24 13.31
C SER A 33 6.95 -1.69 12.83
N HIS A 34 8.12 -2.13 12.34
CA HIS A 34 8.32 -3.52 11.88
C HIS A 34 8.63 -4.52 13.01
N GLY A 35 8.82 -4.05 14.25
CA GLY A 35 9.01 -4.92 15.41
C GLY A 35 7.73 -5.69 15.77
N LEU A 36 7.87 -6.92 16.27
CA LEU A 36 6.75 -7.84 16.55
C LEU A 36 5.66 -7.20 17.41
N LYS A 37 6.03 -6.41 18.43
CA LYS A 37 5.10 -5.64 19.27
C LYS A 37 4.22 -4.69 18.47
N ALA A 38 4.84 -3.83 17.66
CA ALA A 38 4.13 -2.83 16.87
C ALA A 38 3.26 -3.48 15.80
N VAL A 39 3.76 -4.56 15.17
CA VAL A 39 3.01 -5.35 14.20
C VAL A 39 1.80 -6.01 14.86
N THR A 40 1.96 -6.59 16.04
CA THR A 40 0.87 -7.24 16.80
C THR A 40 -0.20 -6.23 17.16
N LYS A 41 0.18 -5.06 17.65
CA LYS A 41 -0.77 -3.98 17.96
C LYS A 41 -1.52 -3.50 16.71
N ALA A 42 -0.82 -3.33 15.59
CA ALA A 42 -1.40 -2.81 14.37
C ALA A 42 -2.25 -3.84 13.59
N LYS A 43 -1.88 -5.11 13.62
CA LYS A 43 -2.52 -6.19 12.82
C LYS A 43 -3.42 -7.09 13.66
N LEU A 44 -3.00 -7.48 14.87
CA LEU A 44 -3.77 -8.38 15.73
C LEU A 44 -4.61 -7.65 16.80
N LEU A 45 -4.50 -6.32 16.88
CA LEU A 45 -5.36 -5.43 17.69
C LEU A 45 -5.31 -5.71 19.21
N TYR A 46 -4.20 -6.21 19.73
CA TYR A 46 -3.93 -6.31 21.17
C TYR A 46 -2.49 -5.89 21.51
N ASN A 47 -2.24 -5.58 22.79
CA ASN A 47 -0.91 -5.27 23.28
C ASN A 47 -0.25 -6.56 23.82
N PRO A 48 0.82 -7.08 23.19
CA PRO A 48 1.53 -8.25 23.71
C PRO A 48 2.32 -7.90 24.98
N VAL A 49 2.72 -8.94 25.73
CA VAL A 49 3.62 -8.81 26.87
C VAL A 49 4.97 -8.27 26.39
N GLU A 50 5.57 -7.35 27.15
CA GLU A 50 6.85 -6.73 26.83
C GLU A 50 7.83 -6.90 27.98
N VAL A 51 9.06 -7.25 27.63
CA VAL A 51 10.19 -7.40 28.54
C VAL A 51 11.37 -6.68 27.88
N ASP A 52 12.13 -5.90 28.67
CA ASP A 52 13.36 -5.29 28.17
C ASP A 52 14.39 -6.41 27.89
N PRO A 53 15.02 -6.44 26.70
CA PRO A 53 16.04 -7.43 26.37
C PRO A 53 17.13 -7.60 27.45
N GLU A 54 17.51 -6.52 28.15
CA GLU A 54 18.53 -6.56 29.21
C GLU A 54 18.05 -7.29 30.47
N GLU A 55 16.74 -7.39 30.68
CA GLU A 55 16.13 -8.08 31.84
C GLU A 55 15.88 -9.57 31.58
N ILE A 56 15.92 -10.03 30.31
CA ILE A 56 15.63 -11.42 29.94
C ILE A 56 16.53 -12.41 30.69
N CYS A 57 17.84 -12.15 30.74
CA CYS A 57 18.81 -13.05 31.37
C CYS A 57 18.63 -13.13 32.90
N PRO A 58 18.55 -12.01 33.65
CA PRO A 58 18.22 -12.05 35.08
C PRO A 58 16.87 -12.73 35.37
N MET A 59 15.82 -12.43 34.58
CA MET A 59 14.48 -12.99 34.79
C MET A 59 14.44 -14.52 34.68
N ALA A 60 15.36 -15.15 33.95
CA ALA A 60 15.42 -16.60 33.85
C ALA A 60 15.65 -17.28 35.22
N SER A 61 16.39 -16.63 36.12
CA SER A 61 16.58 -17.09 37.51
C SER A 61 15.52 -16.50 38.43
N ASP A 62 15.31 -15.19 38.36
CA ASP A 62 14.56 -14.46 39.38
C ASP A 62 13.04 -14.60 39.20
N ASN A 63 12.55 -14.62 37.97
CA ASN A 63 11.12 -14.63 37.62
C ASN A 63 10.81 -15.47 36.36
N PRO A 64 11.06 -16.80 36.36
CA PRO A 64 10.92 -17.64 35.18
C PRO A 64 9.49 -17.72 34.64
N GLU A 65 8.47 -17.53 35.50
CA GLU A 65 7.06 -17.49 35.07
C GLU A 65 6.76 -16.30 34.14
N ILE A 66 7.28 -15.11 34.47
CA ILE A 66 7.10 -13.90 33.65
C ILE A 66 7.80 -14.09 32.30
N LEU A 67 9.02 -14.64 32.31
CA LEU A 67 9.77 -14.93 31.10
C LEU A 67 9.04 -15.96 30.21
N ALA A 68 8.45 -17.00 30.82
CA ALA A 68 7.65 -17.98 30.09
C ALA A 68 6.40 -17.35 29.46
N ASN A 69 5.69 -16.48 30.18
CA ASN A 69 4.54 -15.75 29.65
C ASN A 69 4.92 -14.84 28.47
N TYR A 70 6.06 -14.15 28.56
CA TYR A 70 6.62 -13.36 27.45
C TYR A 70 6.91 -14.24 26.22
N ALA A 71 7.59 -15.38 26.41
CA ALA A 71 7.89 -16.31 25.32
C ALA A 71 6.62 -16.88 24.65
N ILE A 72 5.60 -17.22 25.43
CA ILE A 72 4.30 -17.68 24.92
C ILE A 72 3.59 -16.55 24.16
N SER A 73 3.63 -15.32 24.68
CA SER A 73 3.05 -14.15 24.03
C SER A 73 3.62 -13.95 22.62
N ASP A 74 4.95 -14.03 22.46
CA ASP A 74 5.61 -13.89 21.15
C ASP A 74 5.27 -15.04 20.20
N ALA A 75 5.18 -16.28 20.71
CA ALA A 75 4.77 -17.44 19.91
C ALA A 75 3.32 -17.33 19.42
N VAL A 76 2.40 -16.91 20.30
CA VAL A 76 0.99 -16.69 19.98
C VAL A 76 0.82 -15.56 18.97
N ALA A 77 1.50 -14.43 19.18
CA ALA A 77 1.54 -13.31 18.24
C ALA A 77 2.03 -13.76 16.85
N THR A 78 3.14 -14.49 16.81
CA THR A 78 3.73 -14.99 15.55
C THR A 78 2.80 -15.97 14.84
N TYR A 79 2.20 -16.92 15.57
CA TYR A 79 1.29 -17.90 15.00
C TYR A 79 0.04 -17.25 14.39
N TYR A 80 -0.62 -16.34 15.12
CA TYR A 80 -1.82 -15.68 14.61
C TYR A 80 -1.52 -14.67 13.50
N LEU A 81 -0.39 -13.96 13.57
CA LEU A 81 0.08 -13.11 12.48
C LEU A 81 0.27 -13.94 11.20
N TYR A 82 0.92 -15.09 11.32
CA TYR A 82 1.07 -16.02 10.21
C TYR A 82 -0.28 -16.50 9.69
N MET A 83 -1.12 -17.08 10.54
CA MET A 83 -2.38 -17.71 10.11
C MET A 83 -3.39 -16.73 9.51
N GLN A 84 -3.48 -15.51 10.05
CA GLN A 84 -4.48 -14.53 9.61
C GLN A 84 -4.01 -13.70 8.41
N TYR A 85 -2.72 -13.38 8.33
CA TYR A 85 -2.21 -12.46 7.30
C TYR A 85 -1.31 -13.17 6.29
N VAL A 86 -0.24 -13.82 6.75
CA VAL A 86 0.81 -14.32 5.85
C VAL A 86 0.36 -15.56 5.08
N HIS A 87 -0.27 -16.52 5.75
CA HIS A 87 -0.68 -17.80 5.19
C HIS A 87 -1.66 -17.63 4.01
N PRO A 88 -2.85 -17.03 4.18
CA PRO A 88 -3.79 -16.88 3.07
C PRO A 88 -3.21 -16.03 1.94
N PHE A 89 -2.42 -14.99 2.27
CA PHE A 89 -1.84 -14.11 1.27
C PHE A 89 -0.79 -14.82 0.39
N ILE A 90 0.21 -15.45 1.00
CA ILE A 90 1.31 -16.08 0.24
C ILE A 90 0.79 -17.29 -0.55
N TYR A 91 -0.06 -18.12 0.05
CA TYR A 91 -0.59 -19.28 -0.68
C TYR A 91 -1.57 -18.88 -1.78
N ALA A 92 -2.33 -17.80 -1.64
CA ALA A 92 -3.11 -17.23 -2.73
C ALA A 92 -2.21 -16.70 -3.86
N LEU A 93 -1.10 -16.03 -3.53
CA LEU A 93 -0.14 -15.58 -4.55
C LEU A 93 0.50 -16.77 -5.31
N CYS A 94 0.79 -17.87 -4.62
CA CYS A 94 1.29 -19.10 -5.24
C CYS A 94 0.32 -19.75 -6.24
N THR A 95 -0.98 -19.41 -6.24
CA THR A 95 -1.90 -19.96 -7.25
C THR A 95 -1.71 -19.34 -8.63
N ILE A 96 -1.12 -18.15 -8.71
CA ILE A 96 -0.90 -17.41 -9.96
C ILE A 96 0.57 -17.18 -10.28
N ILE A 97 1.44 -17.16 -9.28
CA ILE A 97 2.89 -17.00 -9.45
C ILE A 97 3.53 -18.39 -9.48
N PRO A 98 4.28 -18.76 -10.53
CA PRO A 98 4.91 -20.07 -10.66
C PRO A 98 6.19 -20.18 -9.82
N MET A 99 6.09 -20.01 -8.50
CA MET A 99 7.20 -20.04 -7.54
C MET A 99 6.78 -20.72 -6.23
N LYS A 100 7.75 -21.23 -5.46
CA LYS A 100 7.47 -21.85 -4.16
C LYS A 100 7.05 -20.80 -3.11
N PRO A 101 6.29 -21.17 -2.07
CA PRO A 101 5.84 -20.22 -1.03
C PRO A 101 6.97 -19.44 -0.37
N ASP A 102 8.11 -20.10 -0.10
CA ASP A 102 9.28 -19.47 0.50
C ASP A 102 9.96 -18.45 -0.43
N GLU A 103 9.91 -18.67 -1.74
CA GLU A 103 10.38 -17.72 -2.77
C GLU A 103 9.40 -16.56 -2.93
N VAL A 104 8.10 -16.85 -3.01
CA VAL A 104 7.03 -15.84 -3.10
C VAL A 104 7.05 -14.92 -1.89
N LEU A 105 7.41 -15.42 -0.70
CA LEU A 105 7.56 -14.61 0.51
C LEU A 105 8.82 -13.72 0.48
N ARG A 106 9.94 -14.21 -0.05
CA ARG A 106 11.25 -13.55 0.09
C ARG A 106 11.65 -12.66 -1.09
N LYS A 107 11.24 -12.99 -2.32
CA LYS A 107 11.62 -12.23 -3.51
C LYS A 107 10.97 -10.84 -3.52
N GLY A 108 11.64 -9.87 -4.13
CA GLY A 108 11.05 -8.53 -4.31
C GLY A 108 9.82 -8.58 -5.22
N SER A 109 8.87 -7.66 -5.01
CA SER A 109 7.64 -7.56 -5.82
C SER A 109 7.94 -7.43 -7.33
N GLY A 110 9.02 -6.76 -7.71
CA GLY A 110 9.47 -6.69 -9.10
C GLY A 110 9.78 -8.07 -9.73
N THR A 111 10.39 -8.99 -8.98
CA THR A 111 10.63 -10.37 -9.45
C THR A 111 9.35 -11.18 -9.54
N LEU A 112 8.39 -10.93 -8.64
CA LEU A 112 7.06 -11.54 -8.72
C LEU A 112 6.32 -11.09 -9.99
N CYS A 113 6.40 -9.78 -10.32
CA CYS A 113 5.87 -9.24 -11.56
C CYS A 113 6.58 -9.81 -12.80
N GLU A 114 7.90 -9.95 -12.78
CA GLU A 114 8.68 -10.60 -13.85
C GLU A 114 8.14 -12.00 -14.15
N ALA A 115 7.88 -12.81 -13.11
CA ALA A 115 7.34 -14.17 -13.27
C ALA A 115 5.93 -14.21 -13.88
N LEU A 116 5.06 -13.28 -13.48
CA LEU A 116 3.72 -13.13 -14.06
C LEU A 116 3.80 -12.73 -15.53
N LEU A 117 4.64 -11.76 -15.88
CA LEU A 117 4.84 -11.31 -17.26
C LEU A 117 5.42 -12.42 -18.14
N MET A 118 6.40 -13.18 -17.64
CA MET A 118 6.97 -14.33 -18.36
C MET A 118 5.91 -15.40 -18.63
N THR A 119 5.01 -15.64 -17.67
CA THR A 119 3.92 -16.61 -17.82
C THR A 119 2.93 -16.17 -18.90
N GLN A 120 2.55 -14.88 -18.93
CA GLN A 120 1.67 -14.33 -19.97
C GLN A 120 2.35 -14.33 -21.36
N ALA A 121 3.63 -13.96 -21.42
CA ALA A 121 4.42 -13.99 -22.66
C ALA A 121 4.51 -15.42 -23.23
N PHE A 122 4.72 -16.41 -22.36
CA PHE A 122 4.74 -17.83 -22.75
C PHE A 122 3.39 -18.26 -23.36
N PHE A 123 2.26 -17.94 -22.71
CA PHE A 123 0.93 -18.27 -23.24
C PHE A 123 0.61 -17.55 -24.55
N ALA A 124 1.12 -16.33 -24.74
CA ALA A 124 0.99 -15.58 -25.98
C ALA A 124 2.00 -15.97 -27.06
N ASN A 125 2.88 -16.95 -26.81
CA ASN A 125 3.99 -17.35 -27.68
C ASN A 125 4.92 -16.19 -28.07
N ILE A 126 5.19 -15.31 -27.11
CA ILE A 126 6.09 -14.16 -27.23
C ILE A 126 7.42 -14.53 -26.56
N ILE A 127 8.52 -14.45 -27.33
CA ILE A 127 9.86 -14.60 -26.79
C ILE A 127 10.16 -13.38 -25.92
N TYR A 128 10.32 -13.60 -24.61
CA TYR A 128 10.73 -12.54 -23.69
C TYR A 128 12.24 -12.27 -23.80
N PRO A 129 12.67 -11.00 -23.66
CA PRO A 129 14.07 -10.61 -23.85
C PRO A 129 14.98 -11.10 -22.71
N ASN A 130 16.29 -11.08 -22.97
CA ASN A 130 17.30 -11.26 -21.93
C ASN A 130 17.26 -10.13 -20.90
N LYS A 131 17.81 -10.38 -19.71
CA LYS A 131 17.93 -9.35 -18.66
C LYS A 131 18.72 -8.15 -19.17
N GLN A 132 18.25 -6.96 -18.83
CA GLN A 132 18.92 -5.72 -19.17
C GLN A 132 20.31 -5.67 -18.52
N ILE A 133 21.32 -5.35 -19.33
CA ILE A 133 22.68 -5.11 -18.89
C ILE A 133 22.89 -3.60 -18.95
N PHE A 134 23.33 -3.00 -17.84
CA PHE A 134 23.57 -1.56 -17.79
C PHE A 134 24.94 -1.24 -18.39
N GLU A 135 24.97 -0.28 -19.30
CA GLU A 135 26.20 0.33 -19.79
C GLU A 135 26.83 1.17 -18.66
N THR A 136 28.11 0.96 -18.39
CA THR A 136 28.86 1.64 -17.31
C THR A 136 29.14 3.11 -17.61
N GLU A 137 29.19 3.50 -18.87
CA GLU A 137 29.56 4.86 -19.28
C GLU A 137 28.54 5.40 -20.28
N LYS A 138 27.63 6.25 -19.79
CA LYS A 138 26.70 7.00 -20.64
C LYS A 138 27.07 8.48 -20.64
N PHE A 139 26.89 9.15 -21.76
CA PHE A 139 27.17 10.57 -21.89
C PHE A 139 25.89 11.35 -22.20
N THR A 140 25.77 12.56 -21.66
CA THR A 140 24.72 13.51 -22.06
C THR A 140 24.92 13.93 -23.52
N LYS A 141 23.89 14.52 -24.12
CA LYS A 141 24.00 15.14 -25.46
C LYS A 141 25.08 16.22 -25.55
N SER A 142 25.43 16.84 -24.42
CA SER A 142 26.50 17.84 -24.31
C SER A 142 27.89 17.24 -24.00
N GLY A 143 28.02 15.91 -23.92
CA GLY A 143 29.30 15.21 -23.74
C GLY A 143 29.75 15.03 -22.29
N HIS A 144 28.88 15.24 -21.30
CA HIS A 144 29.21 15.04 -19.89
C HIS A 144 28.89 13.60 -19.48
N LEU A 145 29.74 12.98 -18.67
CA LEU A 145 29.48 11.64 -18.12
C LEU A 145 28.25 11.68 -17.21
N LEU A 146 27.33 10.74 -17.41
CA LEU A 146 26.15 10.53 -16.57
C LEU A 146 26.51 9.64 -15.39
N GLU A 147 26.34 10.16 -14.17
CA GLU A 147 26.45 9.38 -12.94
C GLU A 147 25.19 8.54 -12.70
N SER A 148 24.00 9.12 -12.93
CA SER A 148 22.72 8.41 -12.85
C SER A 148 21.75 8.93 -13.90
N GLU A 149 20.91 8.04 -14.41
CA GLU A 149 19.85 8.34 -15.36
C GLU A 149 18.50 7.99 -14.72
N THR A 150 17.63 8.98 -14.58
CA THR A 150 16.29 8.82 -14.01
C THR A 150 15.29 9.73 -14.71
N TYR A 151 14.02 9.56 -14.40
CA TYR A 151 12.91 10.39 -14.90
C TYR A 151 12.33 11.26 -13.78
N VAL A 152 11.59 12.31 -14.14
CA VAL A 152 10.87 13.13 -13.17
C VAL A 152 9.79 12.27 -12.52
N GLY A 153 9.90 12.09 -11.20
CA GLY A 153 8.99 11.26 -10.41
C GLY A 153 7.65 11.95 -10.10
N GLY A 154 6.99 11.50 -9.04
CA GLY A 154 5.74 12.10 -8.57
C GLY A 154 5.92 13.55 -8.11
N HIS A 155 4.95 14.40 -8.44
CA HIS A 155 4.90 15.78 -7.97
C HIS A 155 4.34 15.84 -6.55
N VAL A 156 5.02 16.55 -5.65
CA VAL A 156 4.61 16.70 -4.24
C VAL A 156 4.62 18.17 -3.87
N GLU A 157 3.48 18.69 -3.43
CA GLU A 157 3.33 20.07 -2.97
C GLU A 157 2.67 20.13 -1.59
N ALA A 158 3.21 20.98 -0.71
CA ALA A 158 2.57 21.37 0.54
C ALA A 158 2.07 22.81 0.40
N ILE A 159 0.84 22.97 -0.07
CA ILE A 159 0.24 24.28 -0.39
C ILE A 159 -0.02 25.09 0.89
N GLU A 160 -0.56 24.43 1.92
CA GLU A 160 -0.85 25.04 3.21
C GLU A 160 -0.45 24.10 4.35
N SER A 161 -0.14 24.68 5.51
CA SER A 161 0.12 23.95 6.74
C SER A 161 -0.65 24.58 7.90
N GLY A 162 -1.16 23.77 8.82
CA GLY A 162 -1.99 24.25 9.91
C GLY A 162 -2.93 23.19 10.46
N ILE A 163 -3.82 23.63 11.36
CA ILE A 163 -4.87 22.78 11.95
C ILE A 163 -6.16 23.04 11.18
N PHE A 164 -6.61 22.04 10.43
CA PHE A 164 -7.89 22.06 9.73
C PHE A 164 -8.84 21.03 10.38
N ARG A 165 -9.85 21.53 11.08
CA ARG A 165 -10.95 20.80 11.72
C ARG A 165 -12.33 21.26 11.23
N ALA A 166 -13.29 20.35 11.16
CA ALA A 166 -14.65 20.64 10.69
C ALA A 166 -15.44 21.62 11.59
N ASP A 167 -15.04 21.79 12.85
CA ASP A 167 -15.70 22.65 13.84
C ASP A 167 -15.12 24.08 13.93
N LEU A 168 -14.12 24.40 13.11
CA LEU A 168 -13.54 25.74 13.05
C LEU A 168 -13.95 26.42 11.73
N PRO A 169 -14.26 27.74 11.75
CA PRO A 169 -14.54 28.50 10.53
C PRO A 169 -13.26 28.73 9.70
N TYR A 170 -13.40 28.80 8.38
CA TYR A 170 -12.31 29.04 7.44
C TYR A 170 -12.69 30.08 6.40
N ARG A 171 -11.70 30.88 6.03
CA ARG A 171 -11.86 31.86 4.97
C ARG A 171 -11.70 31.19 3.61
N PHE A 172 -12.79 31.13 2.85
CA PHE A 172 -12.77 30.72 1.46
C PHE A 172 -12.87 31.93 0.56
N LYS A 173 -11.99 31.99 -0.46
CA LYS A 173 -12.10 32.88 -1.60
C LYS A 173 -12.38 32.04 -2.83
N ILE A 174 -13.63 32.05 -3.28
CA ILE A 174 -14.10 31.21 -4.38
C ILE A 174 -13.93 31.96 -5.70
N ASP A 175 -13.42 31.26 -6.72
CA ASP A 175 -13.37 31.75 -8.10
C ASP A 175 -14.76 31.62 -8.75
N LYS A 176 -15.31 32.76 -9.21
CA LYS A 176 -16.65 32.83 -9.83
C LYS A 176 -16.70 32.11 -11.17
N ASP A 177 -15.64 32.23 -11.95
CA ASP A 177 -15.62 31.72 -13.32
C ASP A 177 -15.59 30.20 -13.29
N MET A 178 -14.87 29.62 -12.32
CA MET A 178 -14.91 28.17 -12.06
C MET A 178 -16.29 27.68 -11.64
N VAL A 179 -17.02 28.41 -10.80
CA VAL A 179 -18.39 28.00 -10.41
C VAL A 179 -19.35 28.03 -11.60
N LEU A 180 -19.20 28.99 -12.51
CA LEU A 180 -19.99 29.03 -13.76
C LEU A 180 -19.72 27.80 -14.63
N ASN A 181 -18.45 27.46 -14.84
CA ASN A 181 -18.08 26.27 -15.60
C ASN A 181 -18.68 25.01 -14.97
N LEU A 182 -18.62 24.88 -13.64
CA LEU A 182 -19.22 23.75 -12.92
C LEU A 182 -20.75 23.69 -13.08
N GLU A 183 -21.46 24.82 -13.06
CA GLU A 183 -22.93 24.88 -13.24
C GLU A 183 -23.37 24.36 -14.62
N GLU A 184 -22.58 24.68 -15.65
CA GLU A 184 -22.79 24.23 -17.03
C GLU A 184 -22.52 22.72 -17.16
N GLU A 185 -21.44 22.24 -16.55
CA GLU A 185 -20.98 20.85 -16.65
C GLU A 185 -21.78 19.85 -15.79
N VAL A 186 -22.53 20.28 -14.75
CA VAL A 186 -23.25 19.40 -13.80
C VAL A 186 -23.97 18.22 -14.47
N LYS A 187 -24.72 18.51 -15.54
CA LYS A 187 -25.52 17.48 -16.23
C LYS A 187 -24.61 16.41 -16.85
N GLN A 188 -23.58 16.85 -17.57
CA GLN A 188 -22.65 15.94 -18.23
C GLN A 188 -21.85 15.13 -17.22
N SER A 189 -21.40 15.75 -16.11
CA SER A 189 -20.69 15.05 -15.04
C SER A 189 -21.56 13.97 -14.40
N LEU A 190 -22.83 14.26 -14.11
CA LEU A 190 -23.75 13.27 -13.53
C LEU A 190 -24.09 12.14 -14.50
N GLU A 191 -24.34 12.46 -15.77
CA GLU A 191 -24.56 11.45 -16.80
C GLU A 191 -23.33 10.54 -16.95
N TYR A 192 -22.12 11.11 -16.94
CA TYR A 192 -20.87 10.36 -16.96
C TYR A 192 -20.74 9.46 -15.72
N THR A 193 -20.97 9.99 -14.52
CA THR A 193 -20.97 9.20 -13.28
C THR A 193 -21.95 8.03 -13.36
N ILE A 194 -23.18 8.25 -13.81
CA ILE A 194 -24.18 7.17 -13.91
C ILE A 194 -23.76 6.10 -14.92
N THR A 195 -23.34 6.53 -16.11
CA THR A 195 -23.10 5.63 -17.25
C THR A 195 -21.74 4.94 -17.21
N HIS A 196 -20.69 5.62 -16.75
CA HIS A 196 -19.31 5.12 -16.78
C HIS A 196 -18.85 4.63 -15.41
N GLU A 197 -19.08 5.40 -14.35
CA GLU A 197 -18.63 5.01 -12.99
C GLU A 197 -19.55 3.94 -12.39
N TYR A 198 -20.87 4.15 -12.46
CA TYR A 198 -21.86 3.20 -11.95
C TYR A 198 -22.35 2.17 -12.97
N LYS A 199 -22.00 2.34 -14.25
CA LYS A 199 -22.41 1.44 -15.36
C LYS A 199 -23.92 1.19 -15.42
N LYS A 200 -24.71 2.21 -15.11
CA LYS A 200 -26.18 2.17 -15.16
C LYS A 200 -26.71 2.95 -16.35
N SER A 201 -27.90 2.57 -16.80
CA SER A 201 -28.62 3.34 -17.80
C SER A 201 -29.28 4.57 -17.18
N LEU A 202 -29.27 5.70 -17.89
CA LEU A 202 -29.97 6.91 -17.49
C LEU A 202 -31.48 6.67 -17.32
N SER A 203 -32.05 5.71 -18.05
CA SER A 203 -33.47 5.35 -17.94
C SER A 203 -33.87 4.77 -16.57
N GLU A 204 -32.91 4.27 -15.79
CA GLU A 204 -33.16 3.69 -14.47
C GLU A 204 -33.17 4.75 -13.35
N ILE A 205 -32.81 6.00 -13.68
CA ILE A 205 -32.67 7.09 -12.71
C ILE A 205 -33.89 7.99 -12.77
N SER A 206 -34.67 7.99 -11.69
CA SER A 206 -35.92 8.74 -11.59
C SER A 206 -35.75 10.19 -11.11
N ASN A 207 -34.63 10.52 -10.48
CA ASN A 207 -34.41 11.80 -9.80
C ASN A 207 -33.24 12.61 -10.38
N LEU A 208 -32.84 12.34 -11.63
CA LEU A 208 -31.69 12.99 -12.26
C LEU A 208 -31.89 14.51 -12.36
N ASP A 209 -33.01 14.94 -12.95
CA ASP A 209 -33.31 16.36 -13.14
C ASP A 209 -33.45 17.11 -11.80
N GLU A 210 -34.06 16.47 -10.79
CA GLU A 210 -34.17 17.04 -9.44
C GLU A 210 -32.79 17.24 -8.80
N THR A 211 -31.88 16.27 -8.98
CA THR A 211 -30.53 16.32 -8.42
C THR A 211 -29.67 17.38 -9.12
N ILE A 212 -29.76 17.48 -10.46
CA ILE A 212 -29.11 18.53 -11.24
C ILE A 212 -29.52 19.91 -10.72
N LEU A 213 -30.82 20.11 -10.50
CA LEU A 213 -31.35 21.39 -10.04
C LEU A 213 -30.85 21.73 -8.63
N LYS A 214 -30.92 20.78 -7.69
CA LYS A 214 -30.39 20.97 -6.31
C LYS A 214 -28.91 21.34 -6.28
N ILE A 215 -28.10 20.70 -7.13
CA ILE A 215 -26.66 20.99 -7.21
C ILE A 215 -26.43 22.39 -7.79
N ARG A 216 -27.13 22.75 -8.87
CA ARG A 216 -27.06 24.10 -9.46
C ARG A 216 -27.45 25.19 -8.47
N GLU A 217 -28.52 25.00 -7.71
CA GLU A 217 -28.93 25.95 -6.67
C GLU A 217 -27.85 26.10 -5.58
N SER A 218 -27.19 25.01 -5.20
CA SER A 218 -26.08 25.05 -4.24
C SER A 218 -24.88 25.84 -4.80
N LEU A 219 -24.49 25.57 -6.05
CA LEU A 219 -23.41 26.29 -6.75
C LEU A 219 -23.70 27.79 -6.88
N GLN A 220 -24.95 28.16 -7.19
CA GLN A 220 -25.36 29.56 -7.26
C GLN A 220 -25.17 30.29 -5.92
N LYS A 221 -25.38 29.62 -4.78
CA LYS A 221 -25.12 30.21 -3.44
C LYS A 221 -23.63 30.49 -3.21
N PHE A 222 -22.73 29.74 -3.83
CA PHE A 222 -21.30 30.02 -3.79
C PHE A 222 -20.90 31.14 -4.75
N ARG A 223 -21.54 31.22 -5.92
CA ARG A 223 -21.31 32.31 -6.90
C ARG A 223 -21.72 33.68 -6.35
N LEU A 224 -22.86 33.74 -5.67
CA LEU A 224 -23.40 34.98 -5.09
C LEU A 224 -22.58 35.47 -3.89
N ASN A 225 -21.98 34.55 -3.12
CA ASN A 225 -21.14 34.89 -1.97
C ASN A 225 -19.78 34.18 -2.04
N ILE A 226 -18.82 34.84 -2.70
CA ILE A 226 -17.47 34.32 -2.94
C ILE A 226 -16.53 34.39 -1.74
N TYR A 227 -16.89 35.16 -0.71
CA TYR A 227 -16.13 35.25 0.53
C TYR A 227 -16.94 34.62 1.64
N ARG A 228 -16.49 33.47 2.13
CA ARG A 228 -17.12 32.76 3.25
C ARG A 228 -16.14 32.59 4.38
N ASN A 229 -16.66 32.62 5.61
CA ASN A 229 -15.95 32.32 6.84
C ASN A 229 -16.59 31.08 7.48
#